data_AF-A0A4R4N7Y0-F1
#
_entry.id   AF-A0A4R4N7Y0-F1
#
_cell.length_a   1.000
_cell.length_b   1.000
_cell.length_c   1.000
_cell.angle_alpha   90.00
_cell.angle_beta   90.00
_cell.angle_gamma   90.00
#
_symmetry.space_group_name_H-M   'P 1'
#
loop_
_entity.id
_entity.type
_entity.pdbx_description
1 polymer ?
#
loop_
_entity_poly.entity_id
_entity_poly.type
_entity_poly.pdbx_seq_one_letter_code
_entity_poly.pdbx_strand_id
1 'polypeptide(L)'
;MTSPNGTPNTPNTRNRIPELATIPWSGPRSITDYARTGRGLCRELGEEFAMGSDELYAVLIRSFKGHPLLAMVGAPDVRRRAKRVVKRLRRAAELQKGAGVELVKFHAQFRKEFVDILPQAKPEQRPSTFRWDDD
;
A
#
# COMPACT_ATOMS: atom_id res chain seq x y z
N MET A 1 37.99 31.91 -15.61
CA MET A 1 36.79 31.36 -16.26
C MET A 1 36.19 30.32 -15.34
N THR A 2 35.21 30.75 -14.55
CA THR A 2 34.52 29.97 -13.50
C THR A 2 33.09 29.72 -13.97
N SER A 3 32.68 28.47 -14.06
CA SER A 3 31.27 28.10 -14.25
C SER A 3 30.64 27.81 -12.89
N PRO A 4 29.59 28.54 -12.48
CA PRO A 4 28.84 28.26 -11.26
C PRO A 4 27.54 27.51 -11.60
N ASN A 5 27.26 26.47 -10.81
CA ASN A 5 25.94 25.93 -10.42
C ASN A 5 25.96 24.41 -10.36
N GLY A 6 26.47 23.88 -9.25
CA GLY A 6 26.04 22.58 -8.75
C GLY A 6 24.70 22.74 -8.07
N THR A 7 23.61 22.36 -8.75
CA THR A 7 22.35 22.08 -8.05
C THR A 7 22.52 20.76 -7.30
N PRO A 8 22.17 20.68 -5.99
CA PRO A 8 22.08 19.41 -5.32
C PRO A 8 20.98 18.60 -6.01
N ASN A 9 21.37 17.44 -6.53
CA ASN A 9 20.45 16.45 -7.08
C ASN A 9 19.69 15.84 -5.89
N THR A 10 18.68 16.55 -5.39
CA THR A 10 17.77 16.01 -4.38
C THR A 10 17.12 14.79 -5.01
N PRO A 11 17.39 13.56 -4.52
CA PRO A 11 16.71 12.40 -5.06
C PRO A 11 15.22 12.63 -4.86
N ASN A 12 14.50 12.70 -5.97
CA ASN A 12 13.05 12.77 -5.99
C ASN A 12 12.53 11.46 -5.40
N THR A 13 12.47 11.39 -4.07
CA THR A 13 11.85 10.32 -3.30
C THR A 13 10.33 10.43 -3.47
N ARG A 14 9.86 10.24 -4.70
CA ARG A 14 8.57 9.57 -4.89
C ARG A 14 8.79 8.20 -4.30
N ASN A 15 8.41 8.01 -3.04
CA ASN A 15 8.41 6.73 -2.35
C ASN A 15 7.76 5.72 -3.30
N ARG A 16 8.58 4.89 -3.96
CA ARG A 16 8.07 3.81 -4.78
C ARG A 16 7.29 2.91 -3.83
N ILE A 17 6.10 2.52 -4.24
CA ILE A 17 5.30 1.51 -3.55
C ILE A 17 6.22 0.31 -3.33
N PRO A 18 6.54 -0.07 -2.08
CA PRO A 18 7.52 -1.10 -1.82
C PRO A 18 7.03 -2.43 -2.39
N GLU A 19 7.79 -2.99 -3.33
CA GLU A 19 7.38 -4.16 -4.10
C GLU A 19 7.69 -5.45 -3.35
N LEU A 20 6.68 -6.30 -3.13
CA LEU A 20 6.87 -7.63 -2.52
C LEU A 20 7.88 -8.49 -3.27
N ALA A 21 7.93 -8.37 -4.60
CA ALA A 21 8.86 -9.11 -5.45
C ALA A 21 10.34 -8.79 -5.18
N THR A 22 10.63 -7.65 -4.55
CA THR A 22 12.01 -7.24 -4.26
C THR A 22 12.55 -7.77 -2.94
N ILE A 23 11.71 -8.41 -2.12
CA ILE A 23 12.11 -8.96 -0.81
C ILE A 23 12.72 -10.36 -1.03
N PRO A 24 14.05 -10.54 -0.87
CA PRO A 24 14.69 -11.83 -1.07
C PRO A 24 14.30 -12.79 0.06
N TRP A 25 13.96 -14.04 -0.27
CA TRP A 25 13.65 -15.08 0.72
C TRP A 25 14.93 -15.68 1.32
N SER A 26 15.69 -14.88 2.07
CA SER A 26 17.02 -15.25 2.57
C SER A 26 17.08 -15.48 4.09
N GLY A 27 15.95 -15.46 4.80
CA GLY A 27 15.92 -15.83 6.22
C GLY A 27 14.66 -15.39 6.98
N PRO A 28 14.61 -15.60 8.31
CA PRO A 28 13.44 -15.27 9.13
C PRO A 28 13.03 -13.79 9.05
N ARG A 29 14.01 -12.90 8.85
CA ARG A 29 13.79 -11.46 8.69
C ARG A 29 13.01 -11.14 7.42
N SER A 30 13.30 -11.80 6.30
CA SER A 30 12.60 -11.53 5.04
C SER A 30 11.12 -11.89 5.11
N ILE A 31 10.74 -12.87 5.92
CA ILE A 31 9.34 -13.27 6.14
C ILE A 31 8.60 -12.18 6.94
N THR A 32 9.27 -11.61 7.94
CA THR A 32 8.75 -10.45 8.69
C THR A 32 8.60 -9.23 7.79
N ASP A 33 9.60 -8.96 6.96
CA ASP A 33 9.59 -7.83 6.04
C ASP A 33 8.50 -8.01 4.98
N TYR A 34 8.31 -9.22 4.45
CA TYR A 34 7.24 -9.55 3.50
C TYR A 34 5.85 -9.31 4.11
N ALA A 35 5.60 -9.85 5.30
CA ALA A 35 4.33 -9.64 5.99
C ALA A 35 4.08 -8.18 6.36
N ARG A 36 5.12 -7.42 6.73
CA ARG A 36 5.03 -6.00 7.04
C ARG A 36 4.71 -5.18 5.79
N THR A 37 5.49 -5.35 4.74
CA THR A 37 5.32 -4.63 3.47
C THR A 37 3.97 -4.96 2.84
N GLY A 38 3.58 -6.23 2.81
CA GLY A 38 2.29 -6.65 2.24
C GLY A 38 1.10 -6.03 2.98
N ARG A 39 1.15 -5.92 4.31
CA ARG A 39 0.10 -5.22 5.08
C ARG A 39 0.04 -3.74 4.74
N GLY A 40 1.18 -3.09 4.54
CA GLY A 40 1.25 -1.71 4.05
C GLY A 40 0.55 -1.56 2.71
N LEU A 41 0.88 -2.43 1.75
CA LEU A 41 0.26 -2.44 0.42
C LEU A 41 -1.24 -2.66 0.47
N CYS A 42 -1.71 -3.65 1.24
CA CYS A 42 -3.14 -3.91 1.39
C CYS A 42 -3.87 -2.69 1.98
N ARG A 43 -3.26 -2.01 2.95
CA ARG A 43 -3.84 -0.79 3.55
C ARG A 43 -3.90 0.34 2.52
N GLU A 44 -2.79 0.67 1.88
CA GLU A 44 -2.69 1.75 0.89
C GLU A 44 -3.64 1.50 -0.29
N LEU A 45 -3.60 0.31 -0.87
CA LEU A 45 -4.49 -0.06 -1.98
C LEU A 45 -5.96 -0.08 -1.56
N GLY A 46 -6.25 -0.49 -0.31
CA GLY A 46 -7.59 -0.43 0.26
C GLY A 46 -8.12 1.00 0.41
N GLU A 47 -7.28 1.92 0.89
CA GLU A 47 -7.56 3.36 1.00
C GLU A 47 -7.80 3.98 -0.39
N GLU A 48 -6.94 3.68 -1.36
CA GLU A 48 -7.07 4.13 -2.76
C GLU A 48 -8.37 3.65 -3.41
N PHE A 49 -8.75 2.38 -3.22
CA PHE A 49 -10.03 1.87 -3.72
C PHE A 49 -11.23 2.52 -3.05
N ALA A 50 -11.14 2.83 -1.75
CA ALA A 50 -12.23 3.50 -1.04
C ALA A 50 -12.43 4.93 -1.58
N MET A 51 -11.35 5.71 -1.64
CA MET A 51 -11.35 7.08 -2.15
C MET A 51 -11.79 7.13 -3.62
N GLY A 52 -11.17 6.31 -4.47
CA GLY A 52 -11.53 6.21 -5.89
C GLY A 52 -12.97 5.78 -6.12
N SER A 53 -13.57 5.00 -5.21
CA SER A 53 -14.99 4.65 -5.31
C SER A 53 -15.92 5.84 -5.11
N ASP A 54 -15.57 6.76 -4.20
CA ASP A 54 -16.37 7.95 -3.91
C ASP A 54 -16.19 9.01 -5.00
N GLU A 55 -14.95 9.22 -5.46
CA GLU A 55 -14.65 10.10 -6.59
C GLU A 55 -15.33 9.63 -7.87
N LEU A 56 -15.23 8.33 -8.19
CA LEU A 56 -15.89 7.76 -9.37
C LEU A 56 -17.40 7.94 -9.31
N TYR A 57 -18.02 7.74 -8.14
CA TYR A 57 -19.45 7.98 -7.98
C TYR A 57 -19.79 9.45 -8.26
N ALA A 58 -19.03 10.39 -7.67
CA ALA A 58 -19.24 11.81 -7.84
C ALA A 58 -19.10 12.25 -9.31
N VAL A 59 -18.05 11.79 -9.99
CA VAL A 59 -17.81 12.05 -11.41
C VAL A 59 -18.96 11.51 -12.25
N LEU A 60 -19.33 10.24 -12.09
CA LEU A 60 -20.44 9.64 -12.86
C LEU A 60 -21.72 10.44 -12.65
N ILE A 61 -22.13 10.69 -11.41
CA ILE A 61 -23.36 11.45 -11.14
C ILE A 61 -23.32 12.88 -11.68
N ARG A 62 -22.18 13.58 -11.57
CA ARG A 62 -22.02 14.94 -12.08
C ARG A 62 -22.05 14.98 -13.61
N SER A 63 -21.37 14.05 -14.28
CA SER A 63 -21.33 13.96 -15.75
C SER A 63 -22.71 13.75 -16.37
N PHE A 64 -23.67 13.22 -15.61
CA PHE A 64 -25.05 13.04 -16.07
C PHE A 64 -26.01 14.19 -15.68
N LYS A 65 -25.56 15.18 -14.89
CA LYS A 65 -26.35 16.39 -14.63
C LYS A 65 -26.33 17.29 -15.87
N GLY A 66 -27.47 17.47 -16.52
CA GLY A 66 -27.64 18.37 -17.67
C GLY A 66 -27.91 17.69 -19.02
N HIS A 67 -27.94 16.35 -19.09
CA HIS A 67 -28.25 15.64 -20.33
C HIS A 67 -29.76 15.43 -20.50
N PRO A 68 -30.44 16.08 -21.47
CA PRO A 68 -31.91 16.13 -21.56
C PRO A 68 -32.58 14.74 -21.67
N LEU A 69 -31.98 13.84 -22.46
CA LEU A 69 -32.49 12.48 -22.67
C LEU A 69 -32.38 11.58 -21.42
N LEU A 70 -31.32 11.76 -20.61
CA LEU A 70 -31.15 10.98 -19.38
C LEU A 70 -32.06 11.52 -18.27
N ALA A 71 -32.35 12.82 -18.26
CA ALA A 71 -33.30 13.42 -17.33
C ALA A 71 -34.75 12.93 -17.55
N MET A 72 -35.16 12.69 -18.79
CA MET A 72 -36.52 12.21 -19.12
C MET A 72 -36.70 10.68 -19.03
N VAL A 73 -35.69 9.86 -19.36
CA VAL A 73 -35.89 8.40 -19.52
C VAL A 73 -34.91 7.52 -18.71
N GLY A 74 -33.78 8.06 -18.22
CA GLY A 74 -32.64 7.24 -17.77
C GLY A 74 -32.01 7.53 -16.40
N ALA A 75 -32.39 8.62 -15.71
CA ALA A 75 -31.71 9.07 -14.50
C ALA A 75 -31.70 8.03 -13.34
N PRO A 76 -32.78 7.27 -13.08
CA PRO A 76 -32.76 6.20 -12.08
C PRO A 76 -31.85 5.03 -12.45
N ASP A 77 -31.80 4.65 -13.74
CA ASP A 77 -30.97 3.55 -14.22
C ASP A 77 -29.48 3.89 -14.15
N VAL A 78 -29.10 5.10 -14.56
CA VAL A 78 -27.72 5.59 -14.47
C VAL A 78 -27.20 5.59 -13.03
N ARG A 79 -27.99 6.07 -12.06
CA ARG A 79 -27.63 6.03 -10.63
C ARG A 79 -27.41 4.60 -10.16
N ARG A 80 -28.27 3.65 -10.59
CA ARG A 80 -28.13 2.23 -10.25
C ARG A 80 -26.89 1.61 -10.90
N ARG A 81 -26.60 1.93 -12.16
CA ARG A 81 -25.38 1.51 -12.87
C ARG A 81 -24.13 2.03 -12.18
N ALA A 82 -24.08 3.31 -11.85
CA ALA A 82 -22.98 3.92 -11.11
C ALA A 82 -22.77 3.25 -9.75
N LYS A 83 -23.85 3.03 -8.98
CA LYS A 83 -23.79 2.28 -7.71
C LYS A 83 -23.24 0.86 -7.89
N ARG A 84 -23.61 0.15 -8.97
CA ARG A 84 -23.10 -1.20 -9.25
C ARG A 84 -21.59 -1.21 -9.48
N VAL A 85 -21.07 -0.26 -10.24
CA VAL A 85 -19.62 -0.13 -10.50
C VAL A 85 -18.87 0.22 -9.21
N VAL A 86 -19.34 1.25 -8.49
CA VAL A 86 -18.75 1.71 -7.23
C VAL A 86 -18.74 0.62 -6.16
N LYS A 87 -19.79 -0.21 -6.11
CA LYS A 87 -19.85 -1.37 -5.20
C LYS A 87 -18.70 -2.35 -5.42
N ARG A 88 -18.18 -2.50 -6.64
CA ARG A 88 -17.03 -3.37 -6.92
C ARG A 88 -15.73 -2.83 -6.32
N LEU A 89 -15.48 -1.53 -6.46
CA LEU A 89 -14.31 -0.88 -5.82
C LEU A 89 -14.40 -0.93 -4.30
N ARG A 90 -15.57 -0.64 -3.72
CA ARG A 90 -15.79 -0.79 -2.28
C ARG A 90 -15.55 -2.23 -1.81
N ARG A 91 -16.00 -3.21 -2.58
CA ARG A 91 -15.72 -4.62 -2.27
C ARG A 91 -14.22 -4.93 -2.37
N ALA A 92 -13.51 -4.38 -3.36
CA ALA A 92 -12.07 -4.54 -3.45
C ALA A 92 -11.35 -3.95 -2.22
N ALA A 93 -11.77 -2.77 -1.74
CA ALA A 93 -11.25 -2.18 -0.51
C ALA A 93 -11.44 -3.10 0.71
N GLU A 94 -12.64 -3.68 0.87
CA GLU A 94 -12.89 -4.65 1.95
C GLU A 94 -12.06 -5.94 1.81
N LEU A 95 -11.86 -6.43 0.60
CA LEU A 95 -11.01 -7.60 0.35
C LEU A 95 -9.55 -7.31 0.70
N GLN A 96 -9.07 -6.09 0.44
CA GLN A 96 -7.72 -5.69 0.84
C GLN A 96 -7.54 -5.66 2.36
N LYS A 97 -8.55 -5.21 3.12
CA LYS A 97 -8.53 -5.33 4.60
C LYS A 97 -8.40 -6.80 5.04
N GLY A 98 -9.16 -7.70 4.40
CA GLY A 98 -9.09 -9.14 4.66
C GLY A 98 -7.70 -9.73 4.34
N ALA A 99 -7.13 -9.37 3.19
CA ALA A 99 -5.78 -9.79 2.82
C ALA A 99 -4.72 -9.32 3.83
N GLY A 100 -4.84 -8.08 4.32
CA GLY A 100 -3.97 -7.57 5.39
C GLY A 100 -4.05 -8.37 6.69
N VAL A 101 -5.25 -8.84 7.08
CA VAL A 101 -5.43 -9.72 8.24
C VAL A 101 -4.78 -11.08 8.03
N GLU A 102 -4.94 -11.68 6.85
CA GLU A 102 -4.30 -12.97 6.53
C GLU A 102 -2.78 -12.87 6.55
N LEU A 103 -2.19 -11.72 6.19
CA LEU A 103 -0.75 -11.48 6.33
C LEU A 103 -0.27 -11.43 7.78
N VAL A 104 -1.11 -10.95 8.71
CA VAL A 104 -0.82 -11.03 10.16
C VAL A 104 -0.84 -12.49 10.62
N LYS A 105 -1.88 -13.23 10.24
CA LYS A 105 -2.02 -14.65 10.60
C LYS A 105 -0.90 -15.50 10.02
N PHE A 106 -0.55 -15.27 8.77
CA PHE A 106 0.61 -15.86 8.10
C PHE A 106 1.88 -15.68 8.93
N HIS A 107 2.21 -14.44 9.33
CA HIS A 107 3.40 -14.17 10.12
C HIS A 107 3.36 -14.83 11.50
N ALA A 108 2.20 -14.82 12.15
CA ALA A 108 2.01 -15.48 13.45
C ALA A 108 2.19 -17.00 13.34
N GLN A 109 1.61 -17.62 12.31
CA GLN A 109 1.74 -19.06 12.06
C GLN A 109 3.19 -19.43 11.76
N PHE A 110 3.86 -18.67 10.89
CA PHE A 110 5.27 -18.85 10.61
C PHE A 110 6.10 -18.82 11.90
N ARG A 111 5.84 -17.84 12.77
CA ARG A 111 6.55 -17.74 14.04
C ARG A 111 6.31 -18.93 14.95
N LYS A 112 5.07 -19.41 15.01
CA LYS A 112 4.67 -20.56 15.82
C LYS A 112 5.32 -21.86 15.35
N GLU A 113 5.43 -22.06 14.03
CA GLU A 113 5.89 -23.33 13.46
C GLU A 113 7.40 -23.40 13.24
N PHE A 114 8.06 -22.27 12.99
CA PHE A 114 9.44 -22.28 12.46
C PHE A 114 10.46 -21.50 13.28
N VAL A 115 10.07 -20.65 14.25
CA VAL A 115 11.06 -19.86 15.01
C VAL A 115 12.06 -20.73 15.77
N ASP A 116 11.62 -21.87 16.30
CA ASP A 116 12.47 -22.77 17.09
C ASP A 116 13.39 -23.65 16.21
N ILE A 117 13.09 -23.75 14.92
CA ILE A 117 13.83 -24.58 13.96
C ILE A 117 14.83 -23.74 13.16
N LEU A 118 14.57 -22.44 13.04
CA LEU A 118 15.41 -21.56 12.24
C LEU A 118 16.73 -21.27 12.97
N PRO A 119 17.86 -21.28 12.26
CA PRO A 119 19.13 -20.92 12.85
C PRO A 119 19.03 -19.49 13.40
N GLN A 120 19.27 -19.36 14.71
CA GLN A 120 19.29 -18.07 15.38
C GLN A 120 20.29 -17.18 14.65
N ALA A 121 19.81 -16.07 14.08
CA ALA A 121 20.69 -15.11 13.44
C ALA A 121 21.69 -14.64 14.48
N LYS A 122 22.99 -14.90 14.26
CA LYS A 122 24.04 -14.38 15.14
C LYS A 122 23.84 -12.87 15.18
N PRO A 123 23.69 -12.25 16.37
CA PRO A 123 23.53 -10.81 16.45
C PRO A 123 24.76 -10.20 15.77
N GLU A 124 24.54 -9.41 14.72
CA GLU A 124 25.60 -8.54 14.18
C GLU A 124 26.05 -7.69 15.36
N GLN A 125 27.28 -7.93 15.83
CA GLN A 125 27.89 -7.10 16.86
C GLN A 125 27.96 -5.70 16.27
N ARG A 126 26.98 -4.85 16.60
CA ARG A 126 27.08 -3.42 16.31
C ARG A 126 28.29 -2.94 17.11
N PRO A 127 29.36 -2.43 16.46
CA PRO A 127 30.42 -1.79 17.22
C PRO A 127 29.79 -0.58 17.92
N SER A 128 29.65 -0.69 19.24
CA SER A 128 29.24 0.41 20.10
C SER A 128 30.43 1.38 20.22
N THR A 129 30.71 2.15 19.18
CA THR A 129 31.59 3.30 19.31
C THR A 129 30.78 4.48 19.82
N PHE A 130 30.49 4.47 21.12
CA PHE A 130 30.15 5.68 21.84
C PHE A 130 31.43 6.50 21.96
N ARG A 131 31.52 7.61 21.21
CA ARG A 131 32.65 8.56 21.29
C ARG A 131 32.29 9.68 22.27
N TRP A 132 33.18 9.90 23.23
CA TRP A 132 33.08 10.86 24.34
C TRP A 132 33.93 12.13 24.10
N ASP A 133 34.41 12.36 22.88
CA ASP A 133 35.35 13.45 22.62
C ASP A 133 34.61 14.65 22.03
N ASP A 134 34.13 15.54 22.90
CA ASP A 134 33.85 16.96 22.65
C ASP A 134 34.06 17.70 23.99
N ASP A 135 35.34 17.95 24.34
CA ASP A 135 35.79 18.95 25.33
C ASP A 135 36.26 20.22 24.58
#